data_AF-A0A1V4WYN1-F1
#
_entry.id   AF-A0A1V4WYN1-F1
#
_cell.length_a   1.000
_cell.length_b   1.000
_cell.length_c   1.000
_cell.angle_alpha   90.00
_cell.angle_beta   90.00
_cell.angle_gamma   90.00
#
_symmetry.space_group_name_H-M   'P 1'
#
loop_
_entity.id
_entity.type
_entity.pdbx_description
1 polymer ?
#
loop_
_entity_poly.entity_id
_entity_poly.type
_entity_poly.pdbx_seq_one_letter_code
_entity_poly.pdbx_strand_id
1 'polypeptide(L)' 'MSARYNLSAMTEQSILESFIIRVYRIDTKDPERVTGVLESVDGSGEPEPFVGLDELGLALTRRAGRRGRRRRGTPPGPS' A
#
# COMPACT_ATOMS: atom_id res chain seq x y z
N MET A 1 3.66 15.52 -25.88
CA MET A 1 3.88 15.83 -24.45
C MET A 1 3.83 14.51 -23.69
N SER A 2 4.97 13.85 -23.51
CA SER A 2 5.06 12.63 -22.69
C SER A 2 5.46 13.02 -21.29
N ALA A 3 4.55 12.85 -20.33
CA ALA A 3 4.85 13.05 -18.91
C ALA A 3 5.95 12.07 -18.52
N ARG A 4 7.18 12.56 -18.37
CA ARG A 4 8.25 11.85 -17.71
C ARG A 4 7.89 11.80 -16.23
N TYR A 5 7.31 10.70 -15.79
CA TYR A 5 7.20 10.41 -14.37
C TYR A 5 8.63 10.40 -13.80
N ASN A 6 8.89 11.31 -12.85
CA ASN A 6 10.19 11.47 -12.19
C ASN A 6 10.51 10.22 -11.36
N LEU A 7 11.13 9.23 -11.99
CA LEU A 7 11.59 7.98 -11.36
C LEU A 7 12.55 8.24 -10.18
N SER A 8 13.28 9.37 -10.20
CA SER A 8 14.18 9.80 -9.13
C SER A 8 13.47 10.29 -7.86
N ALA A 9 12.21 10.71 -7.93
CA ALA A 9 11.45 11.10 -6.73
C ALA A 9 10.93 9.87 -5.95
N MET A 10 10.80 8.72 -6.62
CA MET A 10 10.40 7.44 -6.01
C MET A 10 11.52 6.76 -5.23
N THR A 11 12.78 7.19 -5.39
CA THR A 11 13.92 6.43 -4.87
C THR A 11 14.17 6.65 -3.37
N GLU A 12 13.59 7.68 -2.76
CA GLU A 12 13.70 7.96 -1.31
C GLU A 12 12.37 7.89 -0.54
N GLN A 13 11.22 7.74 -1.21
CA GLN A 13 10.03 7.27 -0.51
C GLN A 13 10.24 5.81 -0.19
N SER A 14 10.68 5.55 1.04
CA SER A 14 11.22 4.26 1.45
C SER A 14 10.33 3.13 0.92
N ILE A 15 10.96 2.14 0.28
CA ILE A 15 10.36 0.86 -0.16
C ILE A 15 9.44 0.25 0.92
N LEU A 16 9.63 0.64 2.18
CA LEU A 16 8.86 0.25 3.35
C LEU A 16 7.39 0.72 3.37
N GLU A 17 7.00 1.68 2.52
CA GLU A 17 5.61 2.17 2.34
C GLU A 17 5.07 1.89 0.93
N SER A 18 5.73 1.01 0.18
CA SER A 18 5.31 0.62 -1.16
C SER A 18 4.47 -0.66 -1.12
N PHE A 19 3.39 -0.67 -1.88
CA PHE A 19 2.50 -1.82 -2.03
C PHE A 19 2.33 -2.20 -3.50
N ILE A 20 2.12 -3.48 -3.76
CA ILE A 20 1.72 -3.99 -5.07
C ILE A 20 0.20 -4.12 -5.06
N ILE A 21 -0.46 -3.51 -6.04
CA ILE A 21 -1.90 -3.64 -6.24
C ILE A 21 -2.11 -4.43 -7.53
N ARG A 22 -2.70 -5.63 -7.42
CA ARG A 22 -3.10 -6.43 -8.59
C ARG A 22 -4.58 -6.22 -8.84
N VAL A 23 -4.91 -5.65 -10.00
CA VAL A 23 -6.30 -5.46 -10.42
C VAL A 23 -6.72 -6.64 -11.31
N TYR A 24 -7.82 -7.31 -10.96
CA TYR A 24 -8.33 -8.45 -11.71
C TYR A 24 -9.51 -8.10 -12.60
N ARG A 25 -10.41 -7.25 -12.13
CA ARG A 25 -11.59 -6.83 -12.87
C ARG A 25 -11.86 -5.36 -12.63
N ILE A 26 -12.27 -4.69 -13.70
CA ILE A 26 -12.79 -3.33 -13.69
C ILE A 26 -14.13 -3.41 -14.42
N ASP A 27 -15.20 -2.94 -13.79
CA ASP A 27 -16.46 -2.71 -14.48
C ASP A 27 -16.34 -1.42 -15.29
N THR A 28 -16.47 -1.50 -16.62
CA THR A 28 -16.35 -0.32 -17.48
C THR A 28 -17.58 0.60 -17.42
N LYS A 29 -18.70 0.12 -16.87
CA LYS A 29 -19.91 0.92 -16.63
C LYS A 29 -19.88 1.61 -15.26
N ASP A 30 -19.09 1.07 -14.34
CA ASP A 30 -18.86 1.60 -13.01
C ASP A 30 -17.38 1.45 -12.63
N PRO A 31 -16.53 2.42 -13.01
CA PRO A 31 -15.09 2.34 -12.78
C PRO A 31 -14.68 2.25 -11.31
N GLU A 32 -15.57 2.60 -10.38
CA GLU A 32 -15.33 2.46 -8.95
C GLU A 32 -15.42 0.99 -8.50
N ARG A 33 -16.10 0.13 -9.27
CA ARG A 33 -16.16 -1.32 -9.06
C ARG A 33 -14.94 -2.02 -9.65
N VAL A 34 -13.82 -1.80 -8.97
CA VAL A 34 -12.57 -2.52 -9.18
C VAL A 34 -12.42 -3.65 -8.16
N THR A 35 -11.96 -4.83 -8.58
CA THR A 35 -11.62 -5.91 -7.65
C THR A 35 -10.19 -6.35 -7.85
N GLY A 36 -9.49 -6.63 -6.75
CA GLY A 36 -8.09 -6.99 -6.79
C GLY A 36 -7.54 -7.50 -5.47
N VAL A 37 -6.21 -7.55 -5.37
CA VAL A 37 -5.49 -7.85 -4.13
C VAL A 37 -4.38 -6.82 -3.88
N LEU A 38 -4.13 -6.57 -2.60
CA LEU A 38 -3.08 -5.72 -2.07
C LEU A 38 -1.98 -6.58 -1.43
N GLU A 39 -0.76 -6.42 -1.90
CA GLU A 39 0.44 -7.16 -1.47
C GLU A 39 1.51 -6.18 -0.97
N SER A 40 2.30 -6.58 0.03
CA SER A 40 3.45 -5.78 0.47
C SER A 40 4.64 -6.03 -0.48
N VAL A 41 5.37 -4.98 -0.87
CA VAL A 41 6.53 -5.12 -1.77
C VAL A 41 7.64 -5.99 -1.16
N ASP A 42 7.78 -5.98 0.17
CA ASP A 42 8.76 -6.79 0.90
C ASP A 42 8.34 -8.26 1.09
N GLY A 43 7.21 -8.67 0.48
CA GLY A 43 6.66 -10.02 0.61
C GLY A 43 6.08 -10.34 1.98
N SER A 44 5.95 -9.34 2.88
CA SER A 44 5.41 -9.55 4.21
C SER A 44 3.88 -9.51 4.24
N GLY A 45 3.30 -10.45 5.00
CA GLY A 45 1.86 -10.58 5.15
C GLY A 45 1.16 -11.21 3.95
N GLU A 46 -0.05 -11.68 4.18
CA GLU A 46 -0.86 -12.29 3.12
C GLU A 46 -1.42 -11.23 2.15
N PRO A 47 -1.63 -11.59 0.86
CA PRO A 47 -2.41 -10.77 -0.06
C PRO A 47 -3.81 -10.49 0.52
N GLU A 48 -4.22 -9.22 0.52
CA GLU A 48 -5.53 -8.81 1.04
C GLU A 48 -6.45 -8.44 -0.12
N PRO A 49 -7.58 -9.13 -0.31
CA PRO A 49 -8.53 -8.79 -1.36
C PRO A 49 -9.18 -7.43 -1.07
N PHE A 50 -9.58 -6.73 -2.12
CA PHE A 50 -10.40 -5.52 -2.03
C PHE A 50 -11.46 -5.49 -3.13
N VAL A 51 -12.59 -4.86 -2.82
CA VAL A 51 -13.69 -4.53 -3.72
C VAL A 51 -13.96 -3.03 -3.61
N GLY A 52 -13.63 -2.30 -4.67
CA GLY A 52 -13.77 -0.86 -4.77
C GLY A 52 -12.58 -0.07 -4.23
N LEU A 53 -12.56 1.21 -4.59
CA LEU A 53 -11.47 2.11 -4.23
C LEU A 53 -11.47 2.49 -2.73
N ASP A 54 -12.65 2.57 -2.12
CA ASP A 54 -12.76 2.87 -0.69
C ASP A 54 -12.15 1.78 0.19
N GLU A 55 -12.44 0.51 -0.13
CA GLU A 55 -11.86 -0.63 0.59
C GLU A 55 -10.34 -0.67 0.42
N LEU A 56 -9.85 -0.40 -0.79
CA LEU A 56 -8.42 -0.28 -1.06
C LEU A 56 -7.78 0.84 -0.21
N GLY A 57 -8.38 2.02 -0.15
CA GLY A 57 -7.89 3.14 0.67
C GLY A 57 -7.81 2.80 2.17
N LEU A 58 -8.83 2.11 2.68
CA LEU A 58 -8.83 1.61 4.06
C LEU A 58 -7.73 0.58 4.30
N ALA A 59 -7.54 -0.38 3.39
CA ALA A 59 -6.50 -1.40 3.48
C ALA A 59 -5.09 -0.79 3.50
N LEU A 60 -4.83 0.18 2.62
CA LEU A 60 -3.57 0.93 2.57
C LEU A 60 -3.31 1.67 3.89
N THR A 61 -4.31 2.39 4.41
CA THR A 61 -4.20 3.13 5.67
C THR A 61 -3.91 2.20 6.85
N ARG A 62 -4.59 1.04 6.91
CA ARG A 62 -4.35 0.02 7.94
C ARG A 62 -2.92 -0.51 7.89
N ARG A 63 -2.40 -0.84 6.71
CA ARG A 63 -1.05 -1.41 6.55
C ARG A 63 0.05 -0.38 6.83
N ALA A 64 -0.11 0.86 6.36
CA ALA A 64 0.81 1.95 6.67
C ALA A 64 0.83 2.24 8.19
N GLY A 65 -0.33 2.29 8.84
CA GLY A 65 -0.45 2.55 10.28
C GLY A 65 0.11 1.45 11.19
N ARG A 66 0.05 0.18 10.78
CA ARG A 66 0.59 -0.96 11.56
C ARG A 66 2.12 -0.92 11.70
N ARG A 67 2.84 -0.44 10.68
CA ARG A 67 4.32 -0.37 10.71
C ARG A 67 4.83 0.80 11.56
N GLY A 68 4.10 1.93 11.57
CA GLY A 68 4.41 3.10 12.40
C GLY A 68 4.30 2.85 13.91
N ARG A 69 3.40 1.96 14.36
CA ARG A 69 3.32 1.55 15.78
C ARG A 69 4.48 0.65 16.21
N ARG A 70 4.99 -0.23 15.33
CA ARG A 70 6.16 -1.08 15.64
C ARG A 70 7.46 -0.29 15.82
N ARG A 71 7.62 0.86 15.17
CA ARG A 71 8.81 1.72 15.31
C ARG A 71 8.85 2.59 16.56
N ARG A 72 7.75 2.69 17.32
CA ARG A 72 7.67 3.47 18.57
C ARG A 72 7.86 2.61 19.84
N GLY A 73 8.48 1.44 19.70
CA GLY A 73 8.95 0.64 20.83
C GLY A 73 10.42 0.95 21.14
N THR A 74 10.70 2.12 21.71
CA THR A 74 11.98 2.34 22.42
C THR A 74 11.95 1.47 23.69
N PRO A 75 12.91 0.56 23.93
CA PRO A 75 12.98 -0.15 25.20
C PRO A 75 13.28 0.87 26.31
N PRO A 76 12.71 0.71 27.53
CA PRO A 76 13.15 1.52 28.66
C PRO A 76 14.62 1.20 28.92
N GLY A 77 15.48 2.22 28.85
CA GLY A 77 16.88 2.07 29.23
C GLY A 77 16.99 1.64 30.70
N PRO A 78 18.03 0.87 31.06
CA PRO A 78 18.18 0.39 32.42
C PRO A 78 18.44 1.55 33.38
N SER A 79 17.80 1.46 34.55
CA SER A 79 17.97 2.33 35.71
C SER A 79 19.39 2.31 36.27
#